data_AF-A0A529MET4-F1
#
_entry.id   AF-A0A529MET4-F1
#
_cell.length_a   1.000
_cell.length_b   1.000
_cell.length_c   1.000
_cell.angle_alpha   90.00
_cell.angle_beta   90.00
_cell.angle_gamma   90.00
#
_symmetry.space_group_name_H-M   'P 1'
#
loop_
_entity.id
_entity.type
_entity.pdbx_description
1 polymer ?
#
loop_
_entity_poly.entity_id
_entity_poly.type
_entity_poly.pdbx_seq_one_letter_code
_entity_poly.pdbx_strand_id
1 'polypeptide(L)'
;VWALYQHAIDRLGPRPTLIEWDTDVPILDVLLGEAMWADMLTASLMFSRKQATRRERMTKTRATPILSVQSETTTGMPVLAAFAAARRARPCMSAALISIEEEYHAAA
;
A
#
# COMPACT_ATOMS: atom_id res chain seq x y z
N VAL A 1 3.84 -20.04 27.31
CA VAL A 1 3.70 -20.92 26.12
C VAL A 1 3.63 -20.10 24.82
N TRP A 2 2.68 -19.17 24.65
CA TRP A 2 2.49 -18.40 23.40
C TRP A 2 3.72 -17.68 22.83
N ALA A 3 4.59 -17.10 23.67
CA ALA A 3 5.83 -16.47 23.20
C ALA A 3 6.80 -17.45 22.54
N LEU A 4 6.89 -18.69 23.04
CA LEU A 4 7.70 -19.74 22.41
C LEU A 4 7.08 -20.19 21.09
N TYR A 5 5.75 -20.27 21.03
CA TYR A 5 5.04 -20.56 19.78
C TYR A 5 5.33 -19.49 18.71
N GLN A 6 5.20 -18.20 19.06
CA GLN A 6 5.60 -17.11 18.16
C GLN A 6 7.04 -17.26 17.68
N HIS A 7 7.99 -17.52 18.60
CA HIS A 7 9.39 -17.71 18.25
C HIS A 7 9.61 -18.89 17.30
N ALA A 8 8.87 -19.99 17.49
CA ALA A 8 8.92 -21.14 16.60
C ALA A 8 8.40 -20.79 15.20
N ILE A 9 7.28 -20.07 15.09
CA ILE A 9 6.72 -19.62 13.81
C ILE A 9 7.68 -18.67 13.09
N ASP A 10 8.33 -17.75 13.83
CA ASP A 10 9.32 -16.84 13.25
C ASP A 10 10.52 -17.58 12.63
N ARG A 11 10.96 -18.68 13.25
CA ARG A 11 12.09 -19.48 12.75
C ARG A 11 11.70 -20.51 11.69
N LEU A 12 10.59 -21.22 11.89
CA LEU A 12 10.20 -22.40 11.10
C LEU A 12 9.18 -22.07 9.99
N GLY A 13 8.56 -20.89 10.07
CA GLY A 13 7.40 -20.51 9.26
C GLY A 13 6.08 -21.07 9.82
N PRO A 14 4.95 -20.76 9.15
CA PRO A 14 3.64 -21.24 9.56
C PRO A 14 3.56 -22.76 9.33
N ARG A 15 3.17 -23.51 10.36
CA ARG A 15 3.02 -24.97 10.33
C ARG A 15 1.73 -25.38 11.04
N PRO A 16 1.02 -26.41 10.56
CA PRO A 16 -0.06 -27.03 11.33
C PRO A 16 0.46 -27.37 12.73
N THR A 17 -0.27 -26.94 13.76
CA THR A 17 0.15 -27.06 15.16
C THR A 17 -0.91 -27.82 15.93
N LEU A 18 -0.52 -28.86 16.65
CA LEU A 18 -1.37 -29.58 17.60
C LEU A 18 -1.18 -28.98 19.00
N ILE A 19 -2.27 -28.72 19.71
CA ILE A 19 -2.26 -28.27 21.11
C ILE A 19 -2.54 -29.50 21.97
N GLU A 20 -1.55 -29.92 22.75
CA GLU A 20 -1.61 -31.11 23.60
C GLU A 20 -1.83 -30.72 25.07
N TRP A 21 -2.68 -31.49 25.75
CA TRP A 21 -2.99 -31.36 27.17
C TRP A 21 -2.70 -32.69 27.87
N ASP A 22 -1.97 -32.65 28.98
CA ASP A 22 -1.45 -33.86 29.63
C ASP A 22 -2.54 -34.68 30.35
N THR A 23 -3.41 -34.06 31.16
CA THR A 23 -4.40 -34.83 31.97
C THR A 23 -5.68 -34.05 32.29
N ASP A 24 -5.60 -32.74 32.57
CA ASP A 24 -6.78 -31.90 32.85
C ASP A 24 -7.30 -31.25 31.57
N VAL A 25 -7.93 -32.05 30.72
CA VAL A 25 -8.52 -31.56 29.46
C VAL A 25 -9.67 -30.59 29.77
N PRO A 26 -9.59 -29.32 29.34
CA PRO A 26 -10.63 -28.33 29.62
C PRO A 26 -11.89 -28.56 28.77
N ILE A 27 -12.94 -27.80 29.05
CA ILE A 27 -14.16 -27.82 28.23
C ILE A 27 -13.88 -27.42 26.78
N LEU A 28 -14.74 -27.86 25.86
CA LEU A 28 -14.56 -27.68 24.42
C LEU A 28 -14.33 -26.21 24.02
N ASP A 29 -15.05 -25.28 24.62
CA ASP A 29 -14.94 -23.85 24.29
C ASP A 29 -13.54 -23.29 24.54
N VAL A 30 -12.85 -23.79 25.57
CA VAL A 30 -11.45 -23.42 25.86
C VAL A 30 -10.53 -23.96 24.78
N LEU A 31 -10.68 -25.24 24.40
CA LEU A 31 -9.87 -25.87 23.35
C LEU A 31 -10.02 -25.15 22.00
N LEU A 32 -11.26 -24.83 21.62
CA LEU A 32 -11.54 -24.06 20.40
C LEU A 32 -11.00 -22.64 20.49
N GLY A 33 -11.08 -22.02 21.67
CA GLY A 33 -10.44 -20.75 21.97
C GLY A 33 -8.94 -20.82 21.68
N GLU A 34 -8.22 -21.77 22.27
CA GLU A 34 -6.77 -21.88 22.05
C GLU A 34 -6.40 -22.14 20.58
N ALA A 35 -7.15 -23.00 19.88
CA ALA A 35 -6.95 -23.23 18.45
C ALA A 35 -7.13 -21.94 17.63
N MET A 36 -8.21 -21.19 17.89
CA MET A 36 -8.48 -19.92 17.21
C MET A 36 -7.41 -18.87 17.50
N TRP A 37 -6.88 -18.83 18.73
CA TRP A 37 -5.79 -17.92 19.09
C TRP A 37 -4.48 -18.28 18.38
N ALA A 38 -4.16 -19.56 18.24
CA ALA A 38 -2.99 -20.01 17.48
C ALA A 38 -3.08 -19.61 15.99
N ASP A 39 -4.26 -19.79 15.39
CA ASP A 39 -4.54 -19.39 14.01
C ASP A 39 -4.42 -17.89 13.82
N MET A 40 -5.03 -17.10 14.71
CA MET A 40 -4.99 -15.64 14.67
C MET A 40 -3.56 -15.11 14.82
N LEU A 41 -2.78 -15.67 15.75
CA LEU A 41 -1.39 -15.27 15.95
C LEU A 41 -0.55 -15.57 14.71
N THR A 42 -0.69 -16.78 14.15
CA THR A 42 0.01 -17.17 12.91
C THR A 42 -0.35 -16.23 11.76
N ALA A 43 -1.64 -15.94 11.56
CA ALA A 43 -2.10 -15.03 10.52
C ALA A 43 -1.53 -13.61 10.71
N SER A 44 -1.51 -13.11 11.95
CA SER A 44 -0.94 -11.81 12.32
C SER A 44 0.55 -11.70 12.00
N LEU A 45 1.33 -12.73 12.35
CA LEU A 45 2.77 -12.79 12.04
C LEU A 45 3.01 -12.83 10.53
N MET A 46 2.23 -13.65 9.80
CA MET A 46 2.33 -13.74 8.35
C MET A 46 1.98 -12.41 7.66
N PHE A 47 0.94 -11.72 8.15
CA PHE A 47 0.57 -10.41 7.65
C PHE A 47 1.66 -9.36 7.92
N SER A 48 2.19 -9.32 9.15
CA SER A 48 3.28 -8.40 9.52
C SER A 48 4.52 -8.63 8.66
N ARG A 49 4.89 -9.88 8.40
CA ARG A 49 6.01 -10.24 7.50
C ARG A 49 5.78 -9.79 6.06
N LYS A 50 4.57 -9.99 5.53
CA LYS A 50 4.19 -9.48 4.19
C LYS A 50 4.27 -7.94 4.13
N GLN A 51 3.86 -7.24 5.18
CA GLN A 51 3.98 -5.78 5.22
C GLN A 51 5.44 -5.31 5.25
N ALA A 52 6.29 -5.94 6.06
CA ALA A 52 7.71 -5.59 6.15
C ALA A 52 8.40 -5.70 4.78
N THR A 53 8.18 -6.81 4.07
CA THR A 53 8.73 -7.00 2.71
C THR A 53 8.20 -5.97 1.69
N ARG A 54 6.92 -5.57 1.78
CA ARG A 54 6.35 -4.52 0.93
C ARG A 54 6.98 -3.15 1.23
N ARG A 55 7.16 -2.80 2.50
CA ARG A 55 7.80 -1.53 2.91
C ARG A 55 9.25 -1.46 2.44
N GLU A 56 9.99 -2.55 2.58
CA GLU A 56 11.37 -2.65 2.09
C GLU A 56 11.47 -2.48 0.57
N ARG A 57 10.57 -3.10 -0.20
CA ARG A 57 10.51 -2.90 -1.66
C ARG A 57 10.22 -1.44 -2.03
N MET A 58 9.26 -0.81 -1.39
CA MET A 58 8.88 0.57 -1.69
C MET A 58 10.01 1.56 -1.37
N THR A 59 10.70 1.37 -0.26
CA THR A 59 11.87 2.18 0.12
C THR A 59 13.04 1.97 -0.83
N LYS A 60 13.29 0.73 -1.28
CA LYS A 60 14.32 0.42 -2.28
C LYS A 60 14.02 0.99 -3.66
N THR A 61 12.77 0.89 -4.15
CA THR A 61 12.37 1.44 -5.47
C THR A 61 12.46 2.96 -5.52
N ARG A 62 12.24 3.67 -4.41
CA ARG A 62 12.44 5.13 -4.33
C ARG A 62 13.92 5.55 -4.37
N ALA A 63 14.85 4.63 -4.11
CA ALA A 63 16.29 4.91 -4.08
C ALA A 63 16.98 4.81 -5.46
N THR A 64 16.26 4.41 -6.52
CA THR A 64 16.72 4.61 -7.91
C THR A 64 16.04 5.85 -8.49
N PRO A 65 16.73 7.02 -8.54
CA PRO A 65 16.22 8.14 -9.31
C PRO A 65 16.39 7.77 -10.80
N ILE A 66 15.37 7.15 -11.39
CA ILE A 66 15.22 7.19 -12.84
C ILE A 66 14.86 8.64 -13.14
N LEU A 67 15.85 9.39 -13.64
CA LEU A 67 15.80 10.81 -13.93
C LEU A 67 15.82 11.71 -12.68
N SER A 68 17.03 11.96 -12.15
CA SER A 68 17.29 13.24 -11.49
C SER A 68 17.20 14.31 -12.58
N VAL A 69 15.99 14.79 -12.88
CA VAL A 69 15.80 15.96 -13.73
C VAL A 69 16.46 17.11 -12.99
N GLN A 70 17.67 17.46 -13.42
CA GLN A 70 18.40 18.61 -12.90
C GLN A 70 17.62 19.84 -13.34
N SER A 71 16.73 20.29 -12.45
CA SER A 71 16.06 21.57 -12.58
C SER A 71 17.10 22.65 -12.27
N GLU A 72 17.93 22.98 -13.25
CA GLU A 72 18.63 24.26 -13.25
C GLU A 72 17.58 25.36 -13.48
N THR A 73 16.99 25.83 -12.39
CA THR A 73 16.21 27.07 -12.38
C THR A 73 17.05 28.14 -11.70
N THR A 74 18.01 28.70 -12.44
CA THR A 74 18.54 30.02 -12.08
C THR A 74 17.70 31.08 -12.78
N THR A 75 17.23 32.03 -11.97
CA THR A 75 16.36 33.17 -12.30
C THR A 75 14.88 32.83 -12.33
N GLY A 76 14.36 32.81 -11.10
CA GLY A 76 12.97 32.64 -10.75
C GLY A 76 12.06 33.70 -11.35
N MET A 77 11.02 33.23 -12.04
CA MET A 77 9.65 33.76 -12.00
C MET A 77 8.83 32.89 -12.96
N PRO A 78 8.00 31.94 -12.47
CA PRO A 78 7.27 31.00 -13.34
C PRO A 78 6.34 31.71 -14.33
N VAL A 79 5.83 32.90 -13.97
CA VAL A 79 4.97 33.73 -14.83
C VAL A 79 5.71 34.29 -16.06
N LEU A 80 6.99 34.65 -15.94
CA LEU A 80 7.77 35.15 -17.09
C LEU A 80 8.10 34.02 -18.08
N ALA A 81 8.38 32.82 -17.57
CA ALA A 81 8.64 31.65 -18.42
C ALA A 81 7.40 31.27 -19.26
N ALA A 82 6.21 31.29 -18.65
CA ALA A 82 4.95 31.04 -19.35
C ALA A 82 4.65 32.09 -20.43
N PHE A 83 4.90 33.38 -20.14
CA PHE A 83 4.72 34.46 -21.13
C PHE A 83 5.69 34.38 -22.31
N ALA A 84 6.94 33.97 -22.09
CA ALA A 84 7.92 33.79 -23.17
C ALA A 84 7.54 32.63 -24.10
N ALA A 85 6.96 31.55 -23.56
CA ALA A 85 6.44 30.43 -24.34
C ALA A 85 5.23 30.85 -25.20
N ALA A 86 4.30 31.61 -24.64
CA ALA A 86 3.09 32.07 -25.34
C ALA A 86 3.40 33.04 -26.51
N ARG A 87 4.46 33.85 -26.43
CA ARG A 87 4.81 34.84 -27.47
C ARG A 87 5.42 34.22 -28.75
N ARG A 88 5.89 32.96 -28.70
CA ARG A 88 6.40 32.24 -29.88
C ARG A 88 5.31 31.61 -30.73
N ALA A 89 4.13 31.37 -30.18
CA ALA A 89 2.99 30.83 -30.90
C ALA A 89 2.00 31.96 -31.21
N ARG A 90 2.13 32.60 -32.38
CA ARG A 90 1.03 33.44 -32.89
C ARG A 90 -0.13 32.51 -33.28
N PRO A 91 -1.35 32.66 -32.73
CA PRO A 91 -2.46 31.81 -33.09
C PRO A 91 -3.01 32.20 -34.46
N CYS A 92 -3.12 31.26 -35.41
CA CYS A 92 -4.17 31.35 -36.40
C CYS A 92 -5.49 31.02 -35.68
N MET A 93 -6.46 31.94 -35.76
CA MET A 93 -7.79 31.68 -35.23
C MET A 93 -8.48 30.60 -36.05
N SER A 94 -9.14 29.67 -35.36
CA SER A 94 -10.49 29.24 -35.75
C SER A 94 -11.21 28.77 -34.50
N ALA A 95 -12.15 29.60 -34.03
CA ALA A 95 -13.05 29.28 -32.95
C ALA A 95 -14.26 28.56 -33.54
N ALA A 96 -14.36 27.25 -33.30
CA ALA A 96 -15.62 26.51 -33.40
C ALA A 96 -16.05 26.14 -31.99
N LEU A 97 -16.99 26.91 -31.45
CA LEU A 97 -17.73 26.60 -30.23
C LEU A 97 -18.65 25.41 -30.50
N ILE A 98 -18.59 24.38 -29.65
CA ILE A 98 -19.74 23.50 -29.44
C ILE A 98 -19.95 23.40 -27.93
N SER A 99 -21.05 24.01 -27.49
CA SER A 99 -21.65 23.85 -26.16
C SER A 99 -22.02 22.39 -25.94
N ILE A 100 -21.78 21.89 -24.73
CA ILE A 100 -22.30 20.60 -24.29
C ILE A 100 -23.35 20.90 -23.22
N GLU A 101 -24.61 20.63 -23.55
CA GLU A 101 -25.70 20.51 -22.58
C GLU A 101 -25.45 19.26 -21.72
N GLU A 102 -25.43 19.42 -20.40
CA GLU A 102 -25.40 18.32 -19.45
C GLU A 102 -26.83 17.90 -19.09
N GLU A 103 -27.29 16.79 -19.67
CA GLU A 103 -28.57 16.16 -19.36
C GLU A 103 -28.33 15.02 -18.35
N TYR A 104 -28.71 15.22 -17.08
CA TYR A 104 -28.58 14.24 -16.00
C TYR A 104 -29.92 13.51 -15.80
N HIS A 105 -30.04 12.25 -16.21
CA HIS A 105 -31.19 11.39 -15.91
C HIS A 105 -30.88 10.49 -14.70
N ALA A 106 -31.55 10.76 -13.58
CA ALA A 106 -31.66 9.84 -12.46
C ALA A 106 -32.99 9.08 -12.58
N ALA A 107 -32.93 7.78 -12.84
CA ALA A 107 -34.09 6.88 -12.74
C ALA A 107 -34.13 6.26 -11.34
N ALA A 108 -35.30 6.33 -10.72
CA ALA A 108 -35.69 5.62 -9.51
C ALA A 108 -36.52 4.38 -9.88
#